data_AF-A0A8W8KWM8-F1
#
_entry.id   AF-A0A8W8KWM8-F1
#
_cell.length_a   1.000
_cell.length_b   1.000
_cell.length_c   1.000
_cell.angle_alpha   90.00
_cell.angle_beta   90.00
_cell.angle_gamma   90.00
#
_symmetry.space_group_name_H-M   'P 1'
#
loop_
_entity.id
_entity.type
_entity.pdbx_description
1 polymer ?
#
loop_
_entity_poly.entity_id
_entity_poly.type
_entity_poly.pdbx_seq_one_letter_code
_entity_poly.pdbx_strand_id
1 'polypeptide(L)'
;MEDIHDAIEGYLNDTVTKANVSDIFTSTNFRHLTTSFDQFFQHVRSKESSVSDWIQQLAKDAFEILKVIVNDEDSWEYYNFTGKTHYLGNISEIGQNLGENFTFVAELMHFSDFINGTDSNILSTYNDIVQGMTEYKESLKIDSSFIKDNFLNVDIFYRQMSYEEIHQQKAYEMFSLWCDIGGTMGLFLGASFLSVVEIVDFIFTHLTFAKTPKEDQLFDFQVCEIGIFKQPAFYEDILSLLWLRWSVRATIEEELMVLFQMR
;
A
#
# COMPACT_ATOMS: atom_id res chain seq x y z
N MET A 1 -17.34 19.69 32.90
CA MET A 1 -18.51 18.80 32.98
C MET A 1 -19.40 19.01 31.75
N GLU A 2 -19.57 20.27 31.33
CA GLU A 2 -20.19 20.68 30.05
C GLU A 2 -19.54 20.01 28.83
N ASP A 3 -18.20 19.99 28.72
CA ASP A 3 -17.49 19.30 27.62
C ASP A 3 -17.77 17.79 27.48
N ILE A 4 -18.17 17.12 28.57
CA ILE A 4 -18.44 15.68 28.56
C ILE A 4 -19.86 15.42 28.10
N HIS A 5 -20.80 16.29 28.47
CA HIS A 5 -22.20 16.15 28.09
C HIS A 5 -22.37 16.35 26.58
N ASP A 6 -21.74 17.38 26.02
CA ASP A 6 -21.76 17.66 24.59
C ASP A 6 -21.05 16.55 23.77
N ALA A 7 -19.97 15.99 24.33
CA ALA A 7 -19.29 14.85 23.72
C ALA A 7 -20.17 13.59 23.70
N ILE A 8 -20.97 13.34 24.75
CA ILE A 8 -21.88 12.19 24.83
C ILE A 8 -23.09 12.37 23.90
N GLU A 9 -23.66 13.58 23.79
CA GLU A 9 -24.77 13.86 22.87
C GLU A 9 -24.36 13.74 21.40
N GLY A 10 -23.15 14.19 21.04
CA GLY A 10 -22.60 13.97 19.70
C GLY A 10 -22.44 12.49 19.35
N TYR A 11 -22.11 11.65 20.33
CA TYR A 11 -21.92 10.21 20.17
C TYR A 11 -23.21 9.42 19.89
N LEU A 12 -24.33 9.86 20.46
CA LEU A 12 -25.62 9.20 20.23
C LEU A 12 -26.19 9.50 18.83
N ASN A 13 -25.63 10.50 18.14
CA ASN A 13 -26.13 10.98 16.86
C ASN A 13 -25.19 10.69 15.66
N ASP A 14 -23.89 10.46 15.89
CA ASP A 14 -22.91 10.16 14.84
C ASP A 14 -22.61 8.65 14.68
N THR A 15 -22.11 8.26 13.50
CA THR A 15 -21.50 6.94 13.30
C THR A 15 -20.15 6.87 14.00
N VAL A 16 -20.16 6.51 15.28
CA VAL A 16 -18.98 6.43 16.14
C VAL A 16 -18.02 5.34 15.64
N THR A 17 -16.76 5.70 15.35
CA THR A 17 -15.70 4.75 15.01
C THR A 17 -14.99 4.23 16.26
N LYS A 18 -14.45 3.01 16.19
CA LYS A 18 -13.67 2.41 17.29
C LYS A 18 -12.42 3.23 17.66
N ALA A 19 -11.85 3.95 16.68
CA ALA A 19 -10.75 4.89 16.90
C ALA A 19 -11.18 6.09 17.77
N ASN A 20 -12.33 6.70 17.48
CA ASN A 20 -12.85 7.81 18.28
C ASN A 20 -13.10 7.37 19.74
N VAL A 21 -13.71 6.20 19.93
CA VAL A 21 -13.91 5.59 21.25
C VAL A 21 -12.57 5.38 21.98
N SER A 22 -11.57 4.79 21.31
CA SER A 22 -10.25 4.55 21.89
C SER A 22 -9.58 5.85 22.37
N ASP A 23 -9.68 6.94 21.61
CA ASP A 23 -9.11 8.23 22.00
C ASP A 23 -9.79 8.84 23.24
N ILE A 24 -11.11 8.64 23.41
CA ILE A 24 -11.82 9.12 24.62
C ILE A 24 -11.42 8.32 25.85
N PHE A 25 -11.44 6.99 25.78
CA PHE A 25 -11.11 6.14 26.93
C PHE A 25 -9.64 6.31 27.36
N THR A 26 -8.75 6.61 26.41
CA THR A 26 -7.33 6.93 26.67
C THR A 26 -7.09 8.41 26.99
N SER A 27 -8.12 9.25 26.96
CA SER A 27 -8.00 10.69 27.22
C SER A 27 -7.65 11.00 28.69
N THR A 28 -6.98 12.13 28.89
CA THR A 28 -6.64 12.66 30.22
C THR A 28 -7.89 13.00 31.03
N ASN A 29 -8.93 13.52 30.38
CA ASN A 29 -10.19 13.89 31.02
C ASN A 29 -10.90 12.66 31.60
N PHE A 30 -11.05 11.60 30.80
CA PHE A 30 -11.70 10.38 31.25
C PHE A 30 -10.92 9.70 32.38
N ARG A 31 -9.57 9.68 32.28
CA ARG A 31 -8.71 9.21 33.37
C ARG A 31 -8.91 10.00 34.66
N HIS A 32 -8.97 11.34 34.58
CA HIS A 32 -9.19 12.19 35.74
C HIS A 32 -10.57 11.96 36.38
N LEU A 33 -11.61 11.76 35.58
CA LEU A 33 -12.95 11.40 36.09
C LEU A 33 -12.91 10.08 36.87
N THR A 34 -12.31 9.04 36.31
CA THR A 34 -12.20 7.74 36.98
C THR A 34 -11.38 7.84 38.28
N THR A 35 -10.28 8.59 38.29
CA THR A 35 -9.50 8.84 39.52
C THR A 35 -10.30 9.64 40.54
N SER A 36 -11.05 10.65 40.13
CA SER A 36 -11.88 11.45 41.04
C SER A 36 -12.99 10.60 41.65
N PHE A 37 -13.56 9.68 40.87
CA PHE A 37 -14.56 8.72 41.32
C PHE A 37 -13.98 7.75 42.38
N ASP A 38 -12.80 7.17 42.13
CA ASP A 38 -12.10 6.33 43.11
C ASP A 38 -11.80 7.09 44.41
N GLN A 39 -11.30 8.33 44.31
CA GLN A 39 -11.02 9.19 45.46
C GLN A 39 -12.29 9.50 46.28
N PHE A 40 -13.42 9.72 45.62
CA PHE A 40 -14.70 9.95 46.30
C PHE A 40 -15.09 8.74 47.16
N PHE A 41 -15.04 7.52 46.61
CA PHE A 41 -15.40 6.31 47.38
C PHE A 41 -14.40 5.97 48.47
N GLN A 42 -13.12 6.27 48.28
CA GLN A 42 -12.13 6.18 49.36
C GLN A 42 -12.43 7.17 50.48
N HIS A 43 -12.83 8.40 50.15
CA HIS A 43 -13.23 9.39 51.15
C HIS A 43 -14.44 8.92 51.94
N VAL A 44 -15.47 8.39 51.28
CA VAL A 44 -16.67 7.84 51.93
C VAL A 44 -16.29 6.71 52.90
N ARG A 45 -15.48 5.73 52.47
CA ARG A 45 -15.01 4.63 53.34
C ARG A 45 -14.21 5.13 54.55
N SER A 46 -13.36 6.15 54.36
CA SER A 46 -12.60 6.73 55.47
C SER A 46 -13.51 7.40 56.52
N LYS A 47 -14.58 8.07 56.07
CA LYS A 47 -15.55 8.73 56.94
C LYS A 47 -16.42 7.72 57.67
N GLU A 48 -16.85 6.68 56.98
CA GLU A 48 -17.57 5.54 57.56
C GLU A 48 -16.78 4.90 58.71
N SER A 49 -15.50 4.57 58.49
CA SER A 49 -14.63 4.05 59.56
C SER A 49 -14.55 5.02 60.75
N SER A 50 -14.35 6.30 60.49
CA SER A 50 -14.29 7.32 61.54
C SER A 50 -15.59 7.45 62.34
N VAL A 51 -16.74 7.30 61.68
CA VAL A 51 -18.06 7.35 62.33
C VAL A 51 -18.29 6.09 63.17
N SER A 52 -17.92 4.92 62.64
CA SER A 52 -17.96 3.66 63.37
C SER A 52 -17.10 3.72 64.64
N ASP A 53 -15.86 4.22 64.52
CA ASP A 53 -14.95 4.42 65.66
C ASP A 53 -15.55 5.37 66.70
N TRP A 54 -16.17 6.47 66.26
CA TRP A 54 -16.84 7.42 67.17
C TRP A 54 -18.00 6.78 67.93
N ILE A 55 -18.83 5.97 67.25
CA ILE A 55 -19.94 5.26 67.88
C ILE A 55 -19.43 4.26 68.92
N GLN A 56 -18.38 3.49 68.58
CA GLN A 56 -17.78 2.54 69.51
C GLN A 56 -17.17 3.24 70.74
N GLN A 57 -16.51 4.37 70.53
CA GLN A 57 -16.00 5.19 71.62
C GLN A 57 -17.13 5.75 72.50
N LEU A 58 -18.21 6.25 71.89
CA LEU A 58 -19.37 6.76 72.62
C LEU A 58 -20.07 5.65 73.43
N ALA A 59 -20.16 4.44 72.89
CA ALA A 59 -20.68 3.28 73.60
C ALA A 59 -19.86 2.97 74.87
N LYS A 60 -18.53 3.00 74.73
CA LYS A 60 -17.59 2.79 75.84
C LYS A 60 -17.72 3.89 76.90
N ASP A 61 -17.77 5.14 76.50
CA ASP A 61 -17.89 6.28 77.41
C ASP A 61 -19.24 6.26 78.15
N ALA A 62 -20.33 5.91 77.45
CA ALA A 62 -21.65 5.75 78.05
C ALA A 62 -21.68 4.61 79.09
N PHE A 63 -21.00 3.49 78.82
CA PHE A 63 -20.90 2.38 79.75
C PHE A 63 -20.12 2.74 81.01
N GLU A 64 -18.98 3.45 80.89
CA GLU A 64 -18.22 3.90 82.06
C GLU A 64 -19.02 4.89 82.92
N ILE A 65 -19.78 5.81 82.31
CA ILE A 65 -20.68 6.72 83.04
C ILE A 65 -21.76 5.92 83.79
N LEU A 66 -22.39 4.95 83.14
CA LEU A 66 -23.41 4.10 83.77
C LEU A 66 -22.84 3.30 84.95
N LYS A 67 -21.61 2.79 84.80
CA LYS A 67 -20.92 2.07 85.87
C LYS A 67 -20.66 2.96 87.09
N VAL A 68 -20.37 4.25 86.89
CA VAL A 68 -20.24 5.21 88.00
C VAL A 68 -21.60 5.44 88.67
N ILE A 69 -22.66 5.67 87.90
CA ILE A 69 -24.01 5.95 88.43
C ILE A 69 -24.59 4.77 89.21
N VAL A 70 -24.43 3.55 88.72
CA VAL A 70 -25.02 2.36 89.38
C VAL A 70 -24.27 1.98 90.66
N ASN A 71 -22.98 2.28 90.74
CA ASN A 71 -22.17 2.00 91.93
C ASN A 71 -22.21 3.13 92.98
N ASP A 72 -22.95 4.21 92.73
CA ASP A 72 -23.11 5.33 93.65
C ASP A 72 -24.16 5.04 94.73
N GLU A 73 -23.78 5.23 96.00
CA GLU A 73 -24.59 4.85 97.18
C GLU A 73 -25.90 5.65 97.27
N ASP A 74 -25.83 6.96 97.03
CA ASP A 74 -26.99 7.87 97.05
C ASP A 74 -27.98 7.56 95.92
N SER A 75 -27.44 7.20 94.75
CA SER A 75 -28.24 6.80 93.58
C SER A 75 -29.04 5.52 93.85
N TRP A 76 -28.44 4.53 94.55
CA TRP A 76 -29.12 3.29 94.91
C TRP A 76 -30.32 3.52 95.84
N GLU A 77 -30.14 4.33 96.89
CA GLU A 77 -31.21 4.63 97.85
C GLU A 77 -32.40 5.33 97.17
N TYR A 78 -32.12 6.28 96.28
CA TYR A 78 -33.13 6.98 95.49
C TYR A 78 -33.94 6.05 94.57
N TYR A 79 -33.28 5.13 93.85
CA TYR A 79 -33.96 4.20 92.95
C TYR A 79 -34.83 3.19 93.71
N ASN A 80 -34.37 2.74 94.88
CA ASN A 80 -35.13 1.85 95.75
C ASN A 80 -36.37 2.55 96.32
N PHE A 81 -36.24 3.80 96.77
CA PHE A 81 -37.36 4.60 97.28
C PHE A 81 -38.41 4.95 96.21
N THR A 82 -37.97 5.28 95.00
CA THR A 82 -38.87 5.64 93.88
C THR A 82 -39.46 4.43 93.14
N GLY A 83 -39.08 3.21 93.50
CA GLY A 83 -39.56 1.97 92.88
C GLY A 83 -39.03 1.73 91.46
N LYS A 84 -37.92 2.38 91.07
CA LYS A 84 -37.33 2.26 89.72
C LYS A 84 -36.31 1.12 89.65
N THR A 85 -36.81 -0.12 89.70
CA THR A 85 -35.97 -1.34 89.75
C THR A 85 -35.16 -1.62 88.48
N HIS A 86 -35.50 -1.00 87.35
CA HIS A 86 -34.77 -1.16 86.08
C HIS A 86 -33.32 -0.67 86.16
N TYR A 87 -33.00 0.27 87.06
CA TYR A 87 -31.63 0.75 87.29
C TYR A 87 -30.86 -0.09 88.32
N LEU A 88 -31.53 -1.02 89.00
CA LEU A 88 -30.96 -1.95 89.97
C LEU A 88 -30.59 -3.31 89.34
N GLY A 89 -30.69 -3.43 88.01
CA GLY A 89 -30.34 -4.63 87.26
C GLY A 89 -28.85 -4.93 87.22
N ASN A 90 -28.47 -6.11 86.71
CA ASN A 90 -27.07 -6.49 86.59
C ASN A 90 -26.35 -5.57 85.58
N ILE A 91 -25.33 -4.84 86.04
CA ILE A 91 -24.53 -3.90 85.22
C ILE A 91 -23.96 -4.57 83.96
N SER A 92 -23.58 -5.85 84.07
CA SER A 92 -23.06 -6.60 82.93
C SER A 92 -24.09 -6.77 81.81
N GLU A 93 -25.37 -6.99 82.16
CA GLU A 93 -26.45 -7.19 81.21
C GLU A 93 -26.86 -5.87 80.55
N ILE A 94 -26.89 -4.79 81.33
CA ILE A 94 -27.15 -3.43 80.84
C ILE A 94 -26.04 -2.99 79.87
N GLY A 95 -24.78 -3.29 80.20
CA GLY A 95 -23.63 -2.99 79.35
C GLY A 95 -23.64 -3.76 78.03
N GLN A 96 -24.03 -5.03 78.05
CA GLN A 96 -24.17 -5.85 76.84
C GLN A 96 -25.27 -5.31 75.93
N ASN A 97 -26.46 -5.05 76.46
CA ASN A 97 -27.57 -4.49 75.69
C ASN A 97 -27.22 -3.11 75.09
N LEU A 98 -26.52 -2.27 75.86
CA LEU A 98 -26.04 -0.99 75.37
C LEU A 98 -25.03 -1.15 74.23
N GLY A 99 -24.05 -2.04 74.38
CA GLY A 99 -23.05 -2.32 73.35
C GLY A 99 -23.67 -2.89 72.08
N GLU A 100 -24.65 -3.79 72.20
CA GLU A 100 -25.39 -4.36 71.08
C GLU A 100 -26.18 -3.29 70.32
N ASN A 101 -26.88 -2.38 71.03
CA ASN A 101 -27.61 -1.28 70.39
C ASN A 101 -26.67 -0.32 69.65
N PHE A 102 -25.51 0.00 70.21
CA PHE A 102 -24.53 0.84 69.51
C PHE A 102 -23.88 0.14 68.33
N THR A 103 -23.61 -1.16 68.44
CA THR A 103 -23.13 -1.98 67.31
C THR A 103 -24.17 -2.00 66.19
N PHE A 104 -25.45 -2.18 66.51
CA PHE A 104 -26.54 -2.09 65.54
C PHE A 104 -26.63 -0.72 64.86
N VAL A 105 -26.47 0.38 65.61
CA VAL A 105 -26.44 1.73 65.03
C VAL A 105 -25.22 1.93 64.13
N ALA A 106 -24.06 1.38 64.48
CA ALA A 106 -22.87 1.41 63.63
C ALA A 106 -23.07 0.60 62.34
N GLU A 107 -23.70 -0.57 62.42
CA GLU A 107 -24.08 -1.40 61.26
C GLU A 107 -25.03 -0.68 60.31
N LEU A 108 -26.01 0.08 60.81
CA LEU A 108 -26.88 0.90 59.97
C LEU A 108 -26.15 2.03 59.21
N MET A 109 -24.93 2.38 59.64
CA MET A 109 -24.12 3.44 59.04
C MET A 109 -22.98 2.91 58.17
N HIS A 110 -22.94 1.60 57.89
CA HIS A 110 -21.97 0.99 56.98
C HIS A 110 -22.31 1.29 55.51
N PHE A 111 -21.79 2.40 54.99
CA PHE A 111 -21.95 2.78 53.57
C PHE A 111 -21.26 1.79 52.61
N SER A 112 -20.26 1.03 53.07
CA SER A 112 -19.59 0.02 52.26
C SER A 112 -20.54 -1.05 51.73
N ASP A 113 -21.60 -1.36 52.47
CA ASP A 113 -22.56 -2.42 52.13
C ASP A 113 -23.44 -2.02 50.94
N PHE A 114 -23.70 -0.72 50.78
CA PHE A 114 -24.44 -0.21 49.62
C PHE A 114 -23.63 -0.34 48.33
N ILE A 115 -22.31 -0.15 48.39
CA ILE A 115 -21.43 -0.21 47.23
C ILE A 115 -20.95 -1.64 46.96
N ASN A 116 -20.84 -2.48 47.99
CA ASN A 116 -20.52 -3.92 47.90
C ASN A 116 -19.36 -4.25 46.93
N GLY A 117 -18.30 -3.44 46.94
CA GLY A 117 -17.14 -3.62 46.06
C GLY A 117 -17.40 -3.37 44.56
N THR A 118 -18.52 -2.76 44.20
CA THR A 118 -18.83 -2.39 42.81
C THR A 118 -17.86 -1.33 42.28
N ASP A 119 -17.34 -0.46 43.15
CA ASP A 119 -16.35 0.56 42.80
C ASP A 119 -15.03 -0.04 42.28
N SER A 120 -14.53 -1.10 42.94
CA SER A 120 -13.33 -1.81 42.48
C SER A 120 -13.57 -2.55 41.18
N ASN A 121 -14.76 -3.15 40.99
CA ASN A 121 -15.15 -3.80 39.73
C ASN A 121 -15.26 -2.80 38.56
N ILE A 122 -15.76 -1.59 38.81
CA ILE A 122 -15.81 -0.52 37.82
C ILE A 122 -14.40 -0.11 37.43
N LEU A 123 -13.50 0.05 38.41
CA LEU A 123 -12.12 0.44 38.16
C LEU A 123 -11.34 -0.64 37.41
N SER A 124 -11.52 -1.92 37.75
CA SER A 124 -10.88 -3.02 37.02
C SER A 124 -11.39 -3.09 35.59
N THR A 125 -12.71 -3.02 35.39
CA THR A 125 -13.33 -3.00 34.05
C THR A 125 -12.82 -1.81 33.22
N TYR A 126 -12.66 -0.64 33.82
CA TYR A 126 -12.07 0.52 33.15
C TYR A 126 -10.64 0.23 32.69
N ASN A 127 -9.80 -0.34 33.56
CA ASN A 127 -8.41 -0.67 33.23
C ASN A 127 -8.35 -1.70 32.09
N ASP A 128 -9.20 -2.72 32.12
CA ASP A 128 -9.31 -3.73 31.06
C ASP A 128 -9.70 -3.09 29.71
N ILE A 129 -10.68 -2.17 29.71
CA ILE A 129 -11.09 -1.43 28.51
C ILE A 129 -9.94 -0.56 28.00
N VAL A 130 -9.28 0.20 28.87
CA VAL A 130 -8.15 1.06 28.49
C VAL A 130 -7.00 0.23 27.91
N GLN A 131 -6.72 -0.94 28.49
CA GLN A 131 -5.72 -1.86 27.97
C GLN A 131 -6.09 -2.29 26.54
N GLY A 132 -7.30 -2.81 26.34
CA GLY A 132 -7.76 -3.24 25.02
C GLY A 132 -7.78 -2.10 23.98
N MET A 133 -8.14 -0.88 24.40
CA MET A 133 -8.13 0.30 23.53
C MET A 133 -6.70 0.76 23.18
N THR A 134 -5.76 0.61 24.11
CA THR A 134 -4.34 0.91 23.90
C THR A 134 -3.72 -0.09 22.93
N GLU A 135 -3.99 -1.39 23.11
CA GLU A 135 -3.56 -2.45 22.18
C GLU A 135 -4.12 -2.21 20.77
N TYR A 136 -5.41 -1.84 20.66
CA TYR A 136 -6.01 -1.45 19.39
C TYR A 136 -5.29 -0.26 18.74
N LYS A 137 -5.00 0.80 19.51
CA LYS A 137 -4.28 1.97 19.00
C LYS A 137 -2.87 1.62 18.53
N GLU A 138 -2.21 0.71 19.22
CA GLU A 138 -0.89 0.22 18.84
C GLU A 138 -0.94 -0.63 17.57
N SER A 139 -1.99 -1.43 17.38
CA SER A 139 -2.22 -2.20 16.15
C SER A 139 -2.49 -1.32 14.92
N LEU A 140 -3.00 -0.11 15.12
CA LEU A 140 -3.22 0.87 14.06
C LEU A 140 -1.97 1.66 13.69
N LYS A 141 -0.90 1.62 14.49
CA LYS A 141 0.34 2.33 14.16
C LYS A 141 0.96 1.70 12.92
N ILE A 142 0.98 2.50 11.85
CA ILE A 142 1.71 2.17 10.64
C ILE A 142 3.20 2.35 10.95
N ASP A 143 3.86 1.25 11.33
CA ASP A 143 5.29 1.24 11.56
C ASP A 143 6.07 1.10 10.24
N SER A 144 7.33 1.53 10.28
CA SER A 144 8.30 1.36 9.21
C SER A 144 8.45 -0.10 8.76
N SER A 145 8.28 -1.08 9.65
CA SER A 145 8.24 -2.51 9.32
C SER A 145 7.02 -2.87 8.46
N PHE A 146 5.82 -2.46 8.88
CA PHE A 146 4.57 -2.68 8.16
C PHE A 146 4.61 -2.08 6.74
N ILE A 147 5.16 -0.87 6.58
CA ILE A 147 5.32 -0.24 5.25
C ILE A 147 6.28 -1.06 4.39
N LYS A 148 7.42 -1.51 4.93
CA LYS A 148 8.39 -2.32 4.18
C LYS A 148 7.82 -3.65 3.71
N ASP A 149 6.98 -4.28 4.52
CA ASP A 149 6.43 -5.61 4.23
C ASP A 149 5.22 -5.57 3.28
N ASN A 150 4.45 -4.48 3.28
CA ASN A 150 3.20 -4.39 2.51
C ASN A 150 3.25 -3.43 1.31
N PHE A 151 4.22 -2.52 1.24
CA PHE A 151 4.29 -1.52 0.17
C PHE A 151 5.25 -1.96 -0.94
N LEU A 152 4.71 -2.19 -2.14
CA LEU A 152 5.48 -2.47 -3.36
C LEU A 152 5.17 -1.41 -4.41
N ASN A 153 6.19 -0.66 -4.84
CA ASN A 153 6.08 0.22 -6.00
C ASN A 153 6.68 -0.48 -7.23
N VAL A 154 5.91 -0.58 -8.32
CA VAL A 154 6.36 -1.16 -9.58
C VAL A 154 6.23 -0.10 -10.66
N ASP A 155 7.37 0.43 -11.09
CA ASP A 155 7.42 1.37 -12.19
C ASP A 155 7.81 0.66 -13.49
N ILE A 156 6.90 0.62 -14.46
CA ILE A 156 7.12 -0.02 -15.77
C ILE A 156 7.43 1.07 -16.79
N PHE A 157 8.62 1.00 -17.40
CA PHE A 157 9.06 1.92 -18.43
C PHE A 157 9.61 1.19 -19.64
N TYR A 158 9.48 1.80 -20.82
CA TYR A 158 10.14 1.34 -22.03
C TYR A 158 11.65 1.58 -21.93
N ARG A 159 12.46 0.56 -22.27
CA ARG A 159 13.92 0.69 -22.27
C ARG A 159 14.42 1.72 -23.28
N GLN A 160 13.74 1.81 -24.43
CA GLN A 160 14.06 2.70 -25.54
C GLN A 160 12.75 3.06 -26.29
N MET A 161 12.69 4.22 -26.96
CA MET A 161 11.59 4.59 -27.86
C MET A 161 11.72 3.91 -29.23
N SER A 162 11.91 2.60 -29.21
CA SER A 162 11.97 1.77 -30.41
C SER A 162 10.99 0.61 -30.26
N TYR A 163 10.31 0.28 -31.36
CA TYR A 163 9.45 -0.89 -31.44
C TYR A 163 10.09 -1.87 -32.42
N GLU A 164 10.08 -3.16 -32.07
CA GLU A 164 10.53 -4.22 -32.96
C GLU A 164 9.32 -4.78 -33.71
N GLU A 165 9.36 -4.73 -35.03
CA GLU A 165 8.29 -5.20 -35.90
C GLU A 165 8.80 -6.39 -36.73
N ILE A 166 8.25 -7.58 -36.50
CA ILE A 166 8.66 -8.82 -37.17
C ILE A 166 7.67 -9.11 -38.31
N HIS A 167 8.10 -8.87 -39.56
CA HIS A 167 7.32 -9.15 -40.76
C HIS A 167 7.86 -10.36 -41.53
N GLN A 168 7.00 -11.31 -41.86
CA GLN A 168 7.34 -12.41 -42.76
C GLN A 168 7.18 -11.97 -44.21
N GLN A 169 8.30 -11.86 -44.93
CA GLN A 169 8.29 -11.57 -46.36
C GLN A 169 8.25 -12.86 -47.18
N LYS A 170 7.43 -12.87 -48.23
CA LYS A 170 7.29 -14.03 -49.12
C LYS A 170 8.56 -14.19 -49.95
N ALA A 171 9.24 -15.33 -49.82
CA ALA A 171 10.53 -15.59 -50.48
C ALA A 171 10.45 -15.66 -52.02
N TYR A 172 9.26 -15.81 -52.61
CA TYR A 172 9.08 -15.87 -54.07
C TYR A 172 7.74 -15.26 -54.49
N GLU A 173 7.78 -14.25 -55.34
CA GLU A 173 6.60 -13.59 -55.90
C GLU A 173 6.25 -14.17 -57.27
N MET A 174 4.99 -14.06 -57.67
CA MET A 174 4.56 -14.50 -59.01
C MET A 174 5.31 -13.76 -60.11
N PHE A 175 5.69 -12.49 -59.90
CA PHE A 175 6.49 -11.74 -60.87
C PHE A 175 7.89 -12.33 -61.08
N SER A 176 8.56 -12.81 -60.02
CA SER A 176 9.83 -13.54 -60.15
C SER A 176 9.67 -14.82 -60.97
N LEU A 177 8.57 -15.57 -60.75
CA LEU A 177 8.24 -16.76 -61.57
C LEU A 177 8.13 -16.42 -63.06
N TRP A 178 7.39 -15.36 -63.38
CA TRP A 178 7.18 -14.93 -64.76
C TRP A 178 8.47 -14.41 -65.40
N CYS A 179 9.34 -13.75 -64.62
CA CYS A 179 10.63 -13.25 -65.09
C CYS A 179 11.57 -14.39 -65.48
N ASP A 180 11.60 -15.48 -64.69
CA ASP A 180 12.43 -16.65 -64.98
C ASP A 180 11.95 -17.40 -66.24
N ILE A 181 10.62 -17.51 -66.43
CA ILE A 181 10.03 -18.09 -67.65
C ILE A 181 10.30 -17.20 -68.87
N GLY A 182 10.15 -15.88 -68.73
CA GLY A 182 10.40 -14.93 -69.81
C GLY A 182 11.86 -14.90 -70.24
N GLY A 183 12.80 -14.95 -69.29
CA GLY A 183 14.23 -14.97 -69.58
C GLY A 183 14.65 -16.23 -70.33
N THR A 184 14.17 -17.39 -69.89
CA THR A 184 14.48 -18.68 -70.57
C THR A 184 13.85 -18.76 -71.96
N MET A 185 12.60 -18.34 -72.14
CA MET A 185 11.95 -18.30 -73.46
C MET A 185 12.59 -17.27 -74.41
N GLY A 186 12.99 -16.11 -73.90
CA GLY A 186 13.68 -15.07 -74.69
C GLY A 186 15.03 -15.55 -75.21
N LEU A 187 15.78 -16.33 -74.41
CA LEU A 187 17.03 -16.96 -74.83
C LEU A 187 16.82 -17.93 -75.99
N PHE A 188 15.81 -18.80 -75.90
CA PHE A 188 15.49 -19.77 -76.96
C PHE A 188 15.00 -19.10 -78.25
N LEU A 189 14.18 -18.04 -78.14
CA LEU A 189 13.74 -17.26 -79.29
C LEU A 189 14.87 -16.48 -79.95
N GLY A 190 15.77 -15.87 -79.17
CA GLY A 190 16.94 -15.16 -79.69
C GLY A 190 17.89 -16.08 -80.46
N ALA A 191 18.13 -17.29 -79.95
CA ALA A 191 18.92 -18.30 -80.65
C ALA A 191 18.28 -18.74 -81.97
N SER A 192 16.95 -18.95 -81.97
CA SER A 192 16.20 -19.32 -83.18
C SER A 192 16.19 -18.20 -84.23
N PHE A 193 16.14 -16.93 -83.80
CA PHE A 193 16.17 -15.78 -84.70
C PHE A 193 17.53 -15.61 -85.39
N LEU A 194 18.63 -15.84 -84.67
CA LEU A 194 19.98 -15.88 -85.26
C LEU A 194 20.08 -16.93 -86.37
N SER A 195 19.49 -18.11 -86.18
CA SER A 195 19.45 -19.15 -87.23
C SER A 195 18.66 -18.71 -88.48
N VAL A 196 17.59 -17.91 -88.33
CA VAL A 196 16.84 -17.37 -89.47
C VAL A 196 17.69 -16.35 -90.25
N VAL A 197 18.42 -15.47 -89.55
CA VAL A 197 19.35 -14.52 -90.19
C VAL A 197 20.43 -15.27 -90.97
N GLU A 198 20.98 -16.33 -90.41
CA GLU A 198 22.00 -17.16 -91.07
C GLU A 198 21.48 -17.83 -92.35
N ILE A 199 20.22 -18.30 -92.36
CA ILE A 199 19.57 -18.85 -93.56
C ILE A 199 19.39 -17.76 -94.62
N VAL A 200 19.03 -16.54 -94.22
CA VAL A 200 18.85 -15.41 -95.14
C VAL A 200 20.19 -15.04 -95.79
N ASP A 201 21.27 -14.94 -95.01
CA ASP A 201 22.62 -14.68 -95.52
C ASP A 201 23.08 -15.79 -96.48
N PHE A 202 22.80 -17.05 -96.16
CA PHE A 202 23.10 -18.19 -97.04
C PHE A 202 22.40 -18.08 -98.40
N ILE A 203 21.11 -17.69 -98.43
CA ILE A 203 20.34 -17.55 -99.66
C ILE A 203 20.83 -16.37 -100.51
N PHE A 204 21.10 -15.21 -99.89
CA PHE A 204 21.64 -14.05 -100.62
C PHE A 204 23.01 -14.34 -101.22
N THR A 205 23.85 -15.05 -100.49
CA THR A 205 25.16 -15.51 -100.97
C THR A 205 24.96 -16.46 -102.16
N HIS A 206 24.11 -17.48 -102.05
CA HIS A 206 23.93 -18.44 -103.14
C HIS A 206 23.30 -17.86 -104.42
N LEU A 207 22.41 -16.88 -104.30
CA LEU A 207 21.76 -16.21 -105.44
C LEU A 207 22.69 -15.22 -106.16
N THR A 208 23.61 -14.58 -105.44
CA THR A 208 24.60 -13.66 -106.04
C THR A 208 25.70 -14.42 -106.78
N PHE A 209 26.11 -15.61 -106.29
CA PHE A 209 27.07 -16.48 -106.98
C PHE A 209 26.53 -17.21 -108.23
N ALA A 210 25.22 -17.20 -108.49
CA ALA A 210 24.66 -17.81 -109.70
C ALA A 210 24.87 -16.98 -110.99
N LYS A 211 25.52 -15.80 -110.92
CA LYS A 211 25.70 -14.91 -112.08
C LYS A 211 27.14 -14.57 -112.51
N THR A 212 28.20 -15.16 -111.95
CA THR A 212 29.58 -14.99 -112.48
C THR A 212 30.45 -16.23 -112.24
N PRO A 213 31.35 -16.60 -113.18
CA PRO A 213 32.23 -17.76 -113.04
C PRO A 213 33.39 -17.52 -112.07
N LYS A 214 33.88 -18.64 -111.52
CA LYS A 214 34.78 -18.77 -110.38
C LYS A 214 36.16 -18.11 -110.57
N GLU A 215 36.59 -17.38 -109.56
CA GLU A 215 37.99 -17.20 -109.21
C GLU A 215 38.13 -17.31 -107.69
N ASP A 216 38.89 -18.32 -107.25
CA ASP A 216 39.05 -18.67 -105.84
C ASP A 216 39.88 -17.59 -105.14
N GLN A 217 39.21 -16.77 -104.34
CA GLN A 217 39.80 -15.94 -103.30
C GLN A 217 39.05 -16.24 -102.02
N LEU A 218 39.80 -16.68 -101.00
CA LEU A 218 39.38 -16.65 -99.60
C LEU A 218 38.85 -15.25 -99.28
N PHE A 219 37.53 -15.09 -99.26
CA PHE A 219 36.87 -13.92 -98.70
C PHE A 219 36.59 -14.21 -97.23
N ASP A 220 37.58 -13.82 -96.42
CA ASP A 220 37.41 -13.39 -95.05
C ASP A 220 36.42 -12.21 -95.07
N PHE A 221 35.13 -12.50 -94.84
CA PHE A 221 34.07 -11.48 -94.83
C PHE A 221 34.03 -10.82 -93.45
N GLN A 222 35.08 -10.04 -93.21
CA GLN A 222 35.02 -8.85 -92.39
C GLN A 222 34.14 -7.84 -93.14
N VAL A 223 32.86 -7.75 -92.77
CA VAL A 223 31.97 -6.69 -93.26
C VAL A 223 32.36 -5.38 -92.62
N CYS A 224 32.80 -4.48 -93.50
CA CYS A 224 33.07 -3.08 -93.28
C CYS A 224 31.99 -2.36 -92.46
N GLU A 225 32.47 -1.73 -91.39
CA GLU A 225 32.25 -0.32 -91.11
C GLU A 225 31.73 0.49 -92.30
N ILE A 226 30.50 1.01 -92.17
CA ILE A 226 30.20 2.36 -92.63
C ILE A 226 30.68 3.27 -91.50
N GLY A 227 31.62 4.15 -91.84
CA GLY A 227 32.55 4.79 -90.93
C GLY A 227 31.95 5.62 -89.80
N ILE A 228 32.60 5.53 -88.64
CA ILE A 228 33.10 6.71 -87.94
C ILE A 228 34.61 6.53 -87.69
N PHE A 229 35.36 7.38 -88.37
CA PHE A 229 36.77 7.75 -88.26
C PHE A 229 37.43 7.56 -86.87
N LYS A 230 38.52 6.77 -86.86
CA LYS A 230 39.92 7.17 -86.51
C LYS A 230 40.30 7.50 -85.04
N GLN A 231 41.27 6.69 -84.59
CA GLN A 231 42.37 6.94 -83.62
C GLN A 231 42.19 6.62 -82.12
N PRO A 232 43.27 6.13 -81.46
CA PRO A 232 43.26 5.45 -80.17
C PRO A 232 43.46 6.45 -79.03
N ALA A 233 42.60 6.38 -78.01
CA ALA A 233 42.77 6.91 -76.65
C ALA A 233 41.40 7.29 -76.10
N PHE A 234 40.57 6.33 -75.68
CA PHE A 234 39.31 6.66 -74.98
C PHE A 234 38.74 5.47 -74.20
N TYR A 235 39.58 4.79 -73.40
CA TYR A 235 39.12 3.77 -72.43
C TYR A 235 39.47 4.10 -70.98
N GLU A 236 40.10 5.26 -70.74
CA GLU A 236 40.43 5.75 -69.38
C GLU A 236 39.30 6.62 -68.77
N ASP A 237 38.37 7.16 -69.57
CA ASP A 237 37.39 8.14 -69.07
C ASP A 237 36.09 7.56 -68.47
N ILE A 238 35.70 6.32 -68.83
CA ILE A 238 34.49 5.69 -68.26
C ILE A 238 34.80 5.07 -66.88
N LEU A 239 36.02 4.56 -66.69
CA LEU A 239 36.49 4.07 -65.40
C LEU A 239 36.77 5.22 -64.42
N SER A 240 37.27 6.37 -64.89
CA SER A 240 37.45 7.56 -64.05
C SER A 240 36.12 8.22 -63.64
N LEU A 241 35.08 8.19 -64.48
CA LEU A 241 33.72 8.64 -64.11
C LEU A 241 33.01 7.71 -63.11
N LEU A 242 33.27 6.40 -63.17
CA LEU A 242 32.79 5.45 -62.15
C LEU A 242 33.56 5.59 -60.83
N TRP A 243 34.86 5.90 -60.86
CA TRP A 243 35.68 6.18 -59.68
C TRP A 243 35.36 7.52 -59.01
N LEU A 244 35.14 8.60 -59.79
CA LEU A 244 34.72 9.91 -59.26
C LEU A 244 33.31 9.86 -58.66
N ARG A 245 32.39 9.08 -59.25
CA ARG A 245 31.03 8.90 -58.72
C ARG A 245 30.99 8.03 -57.45
N TRP A 246 31.97 7.14 -57.25
CA TRP A 246 32.17 6.41 -55.99
C TRP A 246 32.86 7.27 -54.93
N SER A 247 33.87 8.08 -55.31
CA SER A 247 34.60 8.95 -54.39
C SER A 247 33.77 10.13 -53.87
N VAL A 248 32.96 10.78 -54.72
CA VAL A 248 32.05 11.87 -54.29
C VAL A 248 30.89 11.34 -53.42
N ARG A 249 30.48 10.07 -53.60
CA ARG A 249 29.46 9.44 -52.74
C ARG A 249 30.01 9.07 -51.36
N ALA A 250 31.28 8.70 -51.24
CA ALA A 250 31.92 8.42 -49.95
C ALA A 250 32.14 9.69 -49.10
N THR A 251 32.49 10.83 -49.73
CA THR A 251 32.73 12.10 -49.00
C THR A 251 31.44 12.78 -48.51
N ILE A 252 30.28 12.52 -49.14
CA ILE A 252 28.99 13.07 -48.70
C ILE A 252 28.39 12.29 -47.51
N GLU A 253 28.72 11.01 -47.33
CA GLU A 253 28.22 10.23 -46.18
C GLU A 253 29.02 10.46 -44.89
N GLU A 254 30.30 10.85 -44.96
CA GLU A 254 31.06 11.24 -43.75
C GLU A 254 30.65 12.62 -43.18
N GLU A 255 30.35 13.61 -44.03
CA GLU A 255 29.88 14.93 -43.59
C GLU A 255 28.45 14.88 -43.01
N LEU A 256 27.59 13.98 -43.51
CA LEU A 256 26.23 13.77 -42.98
C LEU A 256 26.21 13.00 -41.66
N MET A 257 27.21 12.14 -41.37
CA MET A 257 27.34 11.49 -40.06
C MET A 257 27.84 12.44 -38.96
N VAL A 258 28.71 13.42 -39.28
CA VAL A 258 29.17 14.41 -38.31
C VAL A 258 28.07 15.44 -37.97
N LEU A 259 27.21 15.78 -38.94
CA LEU A 259 26.04 16.66 -38.70
C LEU A 259 24.89 16.00 -37.91
N PHE A 260 24.83 14.67 -37.83
CA PHE A 260 23.83 13.94 -37.02
C PHE A 260 24.28 13.58 -35.61
N GLN A 261 25.55 13.81 -35.25
CA GLN A 261 26.08 13.66 -33.88
C GLN A 261 26.18 14.98 -33.10
N MET A 262 25.90 16.13 -33.71
CA MET A 262 25.78 17.44 -33.04
C MET A 262 24.33 17.96 -32.97
N ARG A 263 23.35 17.06 -32.81
CA ARG A 263 21.99 17.40 -32.40
C ARG A 263 21.50 16.48 -31.29
#